data_AF-G9YTP8-F1
#
_entry.id   AF-G9YTP8-F1
#
_cell.length_a   1.000
_cell.length_b   1.000
_cell.length_c   1.000
_cell.angle_alpha   90.00
_cell.angle_beta   90.00
_cell.angle_gamma   90.00
#
_symmetry.space_group_name_H-M   'P 1'
#
loop_
_entity.id
_entity.type
_entity.pdbx_description
1 polymer ?
#
loop_
_entity_poly.entity_id
_entity_poly.type
_entity_poly.pdbx_seq_one_letter_code
_entity_poly.pdbx_strand_id
1 'polypeptide(L)' 'MRGLDNRYAILFIRGARPVMDLKYELSQHPAIRHTVDGGGPPYIHKGKQEPAFTGTPLFQAFSAEELDESKENAA' A
#
# COMPACT_ATOMS: atom_id res chain seq x y z
N MET A 1 20.48 4.64 -26.99
CA MET A 1 21.18 4.86 -25.70
C MET A 1 20.30 5.78 -24.85
N ARG A 2 19.86 5.36 -23.66
CA ARG A 2 19.09 6.26 -22.77
C ARG A 2 20.08 7.26 -22.19
N GLY A 3 19.97 8.52 -22.60
CA GLY A 3 20.97 9.56 -22.33
C GLY A 3 20.93 10.18 -20.93
N LEU A 4 20.12 9.64 -20.02
CA LEU A 4 20.04 10.14 -18.65
C LEU A 4 20.50 9.07 -17.67
N ASP A 5 21.47 9.44 -16.84
CA ASP A 5 21.95 8.66 -15.72
C ASP A 5 20.76 8.39 -14.78
N ASN A 6 20.35 7.13 -14.61
CA ASN A 6 19.11 6.76 -13.90
C ASN A 6 19.20 7.01 -12.38
N ARG A 7 20.33 7.56 -11.91
CA ARG A 7 20.64 7.80 -10.50
C ARG A 7 19.94 9.03 -9.91
N TYR A 8 19.53 10.00 -10.71
CA TYR A 8 18.90 11.24 -10.22
C TYR A 8 17.39 11.30 -10.49
N ALA A 9 16.65 11.94 -9.59
CA ALA A 9 15.25 12.30 -9.70
C ALA A 9 15.04 13.80 -9.52
N ILE A 10 13.97 14.31 -10.14
CA ILE A 10 13.48 15.67 -9.92
C ILE A 10 12.45 15.61 -8.79
N LEU A 11 12.69 16.37 -7.72
CA LEU A 11 11.83 16.45 -6.55
C LEU A 11 11.06 17.78 -6.54
N PHE A 12 9.74 17.69 -6.43
CA PHE A 12 8.86 18.84 -6.30
C PHE A 12 8.42 18.98 -4.84
N ILE A 13 9.02 19.93 -4.13
CA ILE A 13 8.66 20.28 -2.74
C ILE A 13 7.78 21.54 -2.78
N ARG A 14 6.63 21.50 -2.10
CA ARG A 14 5.71 22.64 -2.05
C ARG A 14 6.40 23.89 -1.48
N GLY A 15 6.36 24.99 -2.23
CA GLY A 15 6.95 26.28 -1.84
C GLY A 15 8.46 26.40 -2.12
N ALA A 16 9.09 25.36 -2.65
CA ALA A 16 10.49 25.39 -3.07
C ALA A 16 10.61 25.42 -4.61
N ARG A 17 11.80 25.81 -5.09
CA ARG A 17 12.19 25.59 -6.48
C ARG A 17 12.42 24.09 -6.72
N PRO A 18 12.28 23.59 -7.96
CA PRO A 18 12.59 22.19 -8.28
C PRO A 18 14.01 21.82 -7.84
N VAL A 19 14.16 20.66 -7.19
CA VAL A 19 15.44 20.15 -6.69
C VAL A 19 15.81 18.86 -7.42
N MET A 20 17.10 18.66 -7.68
CA MET A 20 17.66 17.40 -8.16
C MET A 20 18.22 16.63 -6.98
N ASP A 21 17.80 15.38 -6.81
CA ASP A 21 18.29 14.48 -5.75
C ASP A 21 18.55 13.07 -6.28
N LEU A 22 19.26 12.23 -5.53
CA LEU A 22 19.45 10.83 -5.87
C LEU A 22 18.15 10.04 -5.72
N LYS A 23 17.96 9.03 -6.56
CA LYS A 23 16.86 8.08 -6.42
C LYS A 23 17.09 7.24 -5.17
N TYR A 24 15.99 6.95 -4.50
CA TYR A 24 15.99 6.01 -3.40
C TYR A 24 16.31 4.59 -3.89
N GLU A 25 17.22 3.91 -3.18
CA GLU A 25 17.64 2.54 -3.51
C GLU A 25 16.62 1.51 -3.03
N LEU A 26 15.80 1.02 -3.96
CA LEU A 26 14.71 0.07 -3.66
C LEU A 26 15.21 -1.24 -3.06
N SER A 27 16.38 -1.73 -3.49
CA SER A 27 16.98 -2.99 -3.01
C SER A 27 17.31 -2.99 -1.52
N GLN A 28 17.51 -1.81 -0.93
CA GLN A 28 17.84 -1.64 0.49
C GLN A 28 16.62 -1.33 1.35
N HIS A 29 15.42 -1.29 0.75
CA HIS A 29 14.20 -1.02 1.51
C HIS A 29 13.92 -2.13 2.54
N PRO A 30 13.54 -1.82 3.78
CA PRO A 30 13.33 -2.84 4.83
C PRO A 30 12.26 -3.89 4.49
N ALA A 31 11.32 -3.52 3.60
CA ALA A 31 10.26 -4.40 3.12
C ALA A 31 10.57 -5.08 1.76
N ILE A 32 11.82 -5.01 1.27
CA ILE A 32 12.21 -5.57 -0.04
C ILE A 32 11.85 -7.05 -0.18
N ARG A 33 11.89 -7.82 0.92
CA ARG A 33 11.54 -9.25 0.98
C ARG A 33 10.12 -9.58 0.46
N HIS A 34 9.23 -8.60 0.37
CA HIS A 34 7.87 -8.78 -0.13
C HIS A 34 7.74 -8.55 -1.64
N THR A 35 8.79 -8.09 -2.33
CA THR A 35 8.81 -7.90 -3.78
C THR A 35 9.51 -9.05 -4.48
N VAL A 36 9.33 -9.15 -5.80
CA VAL A 36 10.01 -10.16 -6.62
C VAL A 36 11.53 -10.06 -6.50
N ASP A 37 12.08 -8.85 -6.49
CA ASP A 37 13.53 -8.62 -6.37
C ASP A 37 14.09 -9.08 -5.01
N GLY A 38 13.27 -9.06 -3.95
CA GLY A 38 13.63 -9.58 -2.63
C GLY A 38 13.26 -11.05 -2.40
N GLY A 39 12.84 -11.78 -3.44
CA GLY A 39 12.44 -13.20 -3.34
C GLY A 39 10.99 -13.43 -2.91
N GLY A 40 10.19 -12.38 -2.80
CA GLY A 40 8.75 -12.47 -2.58
C GLY A 40 8.00 -13.01 -3.80
N PRO A 41 6.83 -13.61 -3.60
CA PRO A 41 6.02 -14.13 -4.71
C PRO A 41 5.59 -12.99 -5.65
N PRO A 42 5.56 -13.22 -6.97
CA PRO A 42 5.10 -12.21 -7.92
C PRO A 42 3.62 -11.89 -7.70
N TYR A 43 3.27 -10.62 -7.94
CA TYR A 43 1.88 -10.21 -7.92
C TYR A 43 1.10 -10.84 -9.09
N ILE A 44 0.00 -11.52 -8.79
CA ILE A 44 -0.85 -12.19 -9.79
C ILE A 44 -2.13 -11.36 -9.97
N HIS A 45 -2.17 -10.57 -11.03
CA HIS A 45 -3.38 -9.84 -11.41
C HIS A 45 -4.47 -10.83 -11.89
N LYS A 46 -5.51 -11.06 -11.06
CA LYS A 46 -6.62 -12.04 -11.20
C LYS A 46 -6.44 -13.41 -10.53
N GLY A 47 -5.46 -13.59 -9.64
CA GLY A 47 -5.43 -14.77 -8.77
C GLY A 47 -6.52 -14.71 -7.69
N LYS A 48 -7.07 -15.86 -7.24
CA LYS A 48 -7.73 -15.93 -5.92
C LYS A 48 -6.64 -15.77 -4.87
N GLN A 49 -6.37 -14.53 -4.46
CA GLN A 49 -5.49 -14.26 -3.32
C GLN A 49 -6.35 -14.16 -2.07
N GLU A 50 -6.00 -14.93 -1.05
CA GLU A 50 -6.54 -14.67 0.28
C GLU A 50 -6.01 -13.32 0.79
N PRO A 51 -6.86 -12.49 1.41
CA PRO A 51 -6.45 -11.20 1.92
C PRO A 51 -5.36 -11.38 2.99
N ALA A 52 -4.30 -10.56 2.89
CA ALA A 52 -3.16 -10.63 3.82
C ALA A 52 -3.54 -10.34 5.29
N PHE A 53 -4.70 -9.73 5.51
CA PHE A 53 -5.22 -9.41 6.84
C PHE A 53 -6.62 -9.98 6.99
N THR A 54 -6.81 -10.81 8.01
CA THR A 54 -8.11 -11.28 8.45
C THR A 54 -8.74 -10.19 9.33
N GLY A 55 -9.64 -9.40 8.76
CA GLY A 55 -10.37 -8.35 9.48
C GLY A 55 -11.85 -8.37 9.11
N THR A 56 -12.65 -7.59 9.84
CA THR A 56 -14.03 -7.33 9.44
C THR A 56 -14.05 -6.65 8.07
N PRO A 57 -14.85 -7.14 7.11
CA PRO A 57 -14.90 -6.54 5.79
C PRO A 57 -15.43 -5.11 5.90
N LEU A 58 -14.77 -4.17 5.21
CA LEU A 58 -15.14 -2.75 5.22
C LEU A 58 -16.61 -2.52 4.82
N PHE A 59 -17.12 -3.38 3.92
CA PHE A 59 -18.50 -3.35 3.44
C PHE A 59 -19.29 -4.54 3.99
N GLN A 60 -19.32 -4.68 5.31
CA GLN A 60 -20.28 -5.57 5.95
C GLN A 60 -21.67 -4.93 5.88
N ALA A 61 -22.60 -5.60 5.19
CA ALA A 61 -24.01 -5.25 5.31
C ALA A 61 -24.44 -5.65 6.72
N PHE A 62 -24.75 -4.66 7.56
CA PHE A 62 -25.41 -4.87 8.84
C PHE A 62 -26.91 -4.70 8.60
N SER A 63 -27.70 -5.68 9.04
CA SER A 63 -29.15 -5.55 9.08
C SER A 63 -29.52 -4.48 10.12
N ALA A 64 -30.47 -3.61 9.80
CA ALA A 64 -30.83 -2.48 10.68
C ALA A 64 -31.37 -2.97 12.03
N GLU A 65 -31.91 -4.18 12.07
CA GLU A 65 -32.46 -4.84 13.25
C GLU A 65 -31.37 -5.21 14.28
N GLU A 66 -30.14 -5.48 13.86
CA GLU A 66 -29.02 -5.86 14.76
C GLU A 66 -28.42 -4.66 15.50
N LEU A 67 -28.64 -3.43 15.01
CA LEU A 67 -28.14 -2.21 15.65
C LEU A 67 -28.99 -1.77 16.85
N ASP A 68 -30.28 -2.10 16.87
CA ASP A 68 -31.21 -1.68 17.93
C ASP A 68 -31.09 -2.53 19.20
N GLU A 69 -30.86 -3.84 19.08
CA GLU A 69 -30.68 -4.73 20.26
C GLU A 69 -29.47 -4.33 21.13
N SER A 70 -28.44 -3.74 20.53
CA SER A 70 -27.25 -3.25 21.24
C SER A 70 -27.50 -1.97 22.04
N LYS A 71 -28.53 -1.18 21.68
CA LYS A 71 -28.90 0.06 22.36
C LYS A 71 -29.93 -0.16 23.46
N GLU A 72 -30.82 -1.14 23.30
CA GLU A 72 -31.85 -1.45 24.30
C GLU A 72 -31.30 -2.17 25.54
N ASN A 73 -30.20 -2.92 25.43
CA ASN A 73 -29.58 -3.64 26.55
C ASN A 73 -28.53 -2.82 27.33
N ALA A 74 -28.42 -1.50 27.08
CA ALA A 74 -27.47 -0.60 27.74
C ALA A 74 -28.14 0.42 28.69
N ALA A 75 -29.37 0.14 29.14
CA ALA A 75 -30.15 0.96 30.09
C ALA A 75 -30.37 0.26 31.43
#